data_AF-I6NE61-F1
#
_entry.id   AF-I6NE61-F1
#
_cell.length_a   1.000
_cell.length_b   1.000
_cell.length_c   1.000
_cell.angle_alpha   90.00
_cell.angle_beta   90.00
_cell.angle_gamma   90.00
#
_symmetry.space_group_name_H-M   'P 1'
#
loop_
_entity.id
_entity.type
_entity.pdbx_description
1 polymer ?
#
loop_
_entity_poly.entity_id
_entity_poly.type
_entity_poly.pdbx_seq_one_letter_code
_entity_poly.pdbx_strand_id
1 'polypeptide(L)'
;MSTYGRRTWDRDEYKQLAKERNVTSHLGELNSEQLQKLKLKYTDFHKLILDSIKDTKKRVITSGLTSYKKGKQFGFYCDLCDMTFKDTLQYIDHLSHKIHQIKFEQIFNEPLILDQRDNEQLPLDEFSREYKSFVTKFINENTSFKTANKKPRKRIKINEENTTANFNDGDGDGDGDDISNIMGFGSFGTTKKAA
;
A
#
# COMPACT_ATOMS: atom_id res chain seq x y z
N MET A 1 -11.01 58.04 -6.54
CA MET A 1 -9.96 58.99 -6.97
C MET A 1 -9.15 58.32 -8.07
N SER A 2 -9.07 58.96 -9.23
CA SER A 2 -8.53 58.39 -10.47
C SER A 2 -7.01 58.27 -10.40
N THR A 3 -6.46 57.06 -10.54
CA THR A 3 -5.01 56.81 -10.60
C THR A 3 -4.58 56.55 -12.05
N TYR A 4 -4.29 57.64 -12.76
CA TYR A 4 -3.54 57.61 -14.01
C TYR A 4 -2.03 57.58 -13.70
N GLY A 5 -1.30 56.55 -14.15
CA GLY A 5 0.16 56.58 -14.29
C GLY A 5 0.96 55.57 -13.45
N ARG A 6 1.60 54.62 -14.17
CA ARG A 6 2.47 53.51 -13.71
C ARG A 6 1.82 52.52 -12.76
N ARG A 7 2.19 51.24 -12.90
CA ARG A 7 1.71 50.13 -12.06
C ARG A 7 2.25 50.30 -10.63
N THR A 8 1.58 51.14 -9.84
CA THR A 8 1.86 51.31 -8.42
C THR A 8 1.30 50.10 -7.69
N TRP A 9 2.15 49.31 -7.06
CA TRP A 9 1.73 48.17 -6.25
C TRP A 9 0.98 48.67 -5.03
N ASP A 10 -0.26 48.22 -4.84
CA ASP A 10 -1.08 48.58 -3.67
C ASP A 10 -0.65 47.77 -2.44
N ARG A 11 -0.02 48.45 -1.47
CA ARG A 11 0.59 47.78 -0.31
C ARG A 11 -0.42 47.02 0.53
N ASP A 12 -1.67 47.49 0.63
CA ASP A 12 -2.68 46.86 1.46
C ASP A 12 -3.27 45.62 0.80
N GLU A 13 -3.51 45.66 -0.51
CA GLU A 13 -3.90 44.49 -1.31
C GLU A 13 -2.83 43.39 -1.24
N TYR A 14 -1.56 43.75 -1.43
CA TYR A 14 -0.46 42.77 -1.31
C TYR A 14 -0.29 42.24 0.12
N LYS A 15 -0.59 43.05 1.14
CA LYS A 15 -0.59 42.61 2.54
C LYS A 15 -1.72 41.62 2.82
N GLN A 16 -2.91 41.81 2.22
CA GLN A 16 -4.03 40.88 2.32
C GLN A 16 -3.72 39.58 1.55
N LEU A 17 -3.29 39.68 0.30
CA LEU A 17 -2.85 38.53 -0.51
C LEU A 17 -1.73 37.72 0.15
N ALA A 18 -0.81 38.38 0.86
CA ALA A 18 0.24 37.69 1.61
C ALA A 18 -0.30 36.92 2.82
N LYS A 19 -1.31 37.47 3.52
CA LYS A 19 -2.00 36.76 4.61
C LYS A 19 -2.80 35.59 4.06
N GLU A 20 -3.55 35.81 2.99
CA GLU A 20 -4.34 34.78 2.32
C GLU A 20 -3.46 33.65 1.83
N ARG A 21 -2.33 33.91 1.15
CA ARG A 21 -1.38 32.86 0.75
C ARG A 21 -0.83 32.00 1.89
N ASN A 22 -0.70 32.56 3.10
CA ASN A 22 -0.27 31.78 4.26
C ASN A 22 -1.41 30.89 4.79
N VAL A 23 -2.65 31.35 4.69
CA VAL A 23 -3.85 30.64 5.16
C VAL A 23 -4.32 29.61 4.14
N THR A 24 -4.26 29.91 2.84
CA THR A 24 -4.55 29.01 1.71
C THR A 24 -3.39 28.05 1.46
N SER A 25 -2.86 27.45 2.52
CA SER A 25 -2.18 26.17 2.35
C SER A 25 -3.29 25.19 1.96
N HIS A 26 -3.21 24.55 0.79
CA HIS A 26 -4.24 23.65 0.21
C HIS A 26 -4.83 22.59 1.16
N LEU A 27 -4.23 22.41 2.33
CA LEU A 27 -4.62 21.51 3.39
C LEU A 27 -5.80 22.01 4.24
N GLY A 28 -6.08 23.33 4.26
CA GLY A 28 -7.21 23.91 5.01
C GLY A 28 -8.58 23.71 4.33
N GLU A 29 -8.59 23.42 3.03
CA GLU A 29 -9.82 23.17 2.24
C GLU A 29 -10.16 21.67 2.15
N LEU A 30 -9.33 20.81 2.73
CA LEU A 30 -9.50 19.36 2.63
C LEU A 30 -10.55 18.85 3.62
N ASN A 31 -11.43 17.97 3.15
CA ASN A 31 -12.41 17.30 4.02
C ASN A 31 -11.69 16.56 5.16
N SER A 32 -12.32 16.51 6.34
CA SER A 32 -11.78 15.84 7.54
C SER A 32 -11.37 14.38 7.26
N GLU A 33 -12.12 13.66 6.42
CA GLU A 33 -11.80 12.30 5.99
C GLU A 33 -10.57 12.20 5.09
N GLN A 34 -10.34 13.20 4.23
CA GLN A 34 -9.15 13.26 3.37
C GLN A 34 -7.91 13.57 4.21
N LEU A 35 -8.07 14.41 5.23
CA LEU A 35 -7.03 14.71 6.20
C LEU A 35 -6.65 13.45 7.01
N GLN A 36 -7.63 12.66 7.45
CA GLN A 36 -7.35 11.36 8.09
C GLN A 36 -6.61 10.38 7.16
N LYS A 37 -7.00 10.30 5.89
CA LYS A 37 -6.29 9.46 4.91
C LYS A 37 -4.86 9.93 4.67
N LEU A 38 -4.61 11.25 4.66
CA LEU A 38 -3.27 11.81 4.58
C LEU A 38 -2.46 11.49 5.83
N LYS A 39 -3.04 11.60 7.03
CA LYS A 39 -2.39 11.18 8.29
C LYS A 39 -1.87 9.76 8.18
N LEU A 40 -2.72 8.81 7.79
CA LEU A 40 -2.34 7.39 7.67
C LEU A 40 -1.21 7.14 6.66
N LYS A 41 -1.12 7.96 5.60
CA LYS A 41 -0.01 7.87 4.64
C LYS A 41 1.31 8.34 5.23
N TYR A 42 1.30 9.45 5.96
CA TYR A 42 2.51 10.03 6.55
C TYR A 42 2.96 9.31 7.83
N THR A 43 2.09 8.56 8.50
CA THR A 43 2.48 7.67 9.61
C THR A 43 3.16 6.38 9.12
N ASP A 44 2.72 5.84 7.98
CA ASP A 44 3.27 4.60 7.41
C ASP A 44 4.50 4.86 6.54
N PHE A 45 5.65 5.18 7.15
CA PHE A 45 6.89 5.52 6.43
C PHE A 45 7.31 4.48 5.38
N HIS A 46 7.17 3.19 5.68
CA HIS A 46 7.54 2.12 4.75
C HIS A 46 6.73 2.16 3.44
N LYS A 47 5.41 2.33 3.53
CA LYS A 47 4.55 2.41 2.35
C LYS A 47 4.83 3.67 1.54
N LEU A 48 5.00 4.80 2.23
CA LEU A 48 5.30 6.08 1.62
C LEU A 48 6.61 6.05 0.82
N ILE A 49 7.66 5.44 1.37
CA ILE A 49 8.94 5.25 0.65
C ILE A 49 8.73 4.37 -0.58
N LEU A 50 8.03 3.24 -0.46
CA LEU A 50 7.77 2.35 -1.59
C LEU A 50 6.97 3.02 -2.69
N ASP A 51 5.92 3.77 -2.34
CA ASP A 51 5.09 4.49 -3.31
C ASP A 51 5.91 5.54 -4.05
N SER A 52 6.79 6.25 -3.35
CA SER A 52 7.66 7.24 -3.97
C SER A 52 8.71 6.65 -4.91
N ILE A 53 9.16 5.41 -4.68
CA ILE A 53 10.11 4.70 -5.55
C ILE A 53 9.43 4.18 -6.83
N LYS A 54 8.13 3.81 -6.78
CA LYS A 54 7.39 3.28 -7.95
C LYS A 54 7.37 4.25 -9.13
N ASP A 55 7.39 5.55 -8.87
CA ASP A 55 7.23 6.60 -9.87
C ASP A 55 8.51 6.95 -10.66
N THR A 56 9.63 6.26 -10.40
CA THR A 56 10.98 6.65 -10.84
C THR A 56 11.28 6.50 -12.34
N LYS A 57 10.38 5.95 -13.16
CA LYS A 57 10.77 5.46 -14.51
C LYS A 57 10.24 6.24 -15.73
N LYS A 58 9.32 7.21 -15.59
CA LYS A 58 8.72 7.87 -16.77
C LYS A 58 8.21 9.30 -16.50
N ARG A 59 9.09 10.25 -16.17
CA ARG A 59 8.69 11.68 -16.15
C ARG A 59 9.64 12.52 -17.00
N VAL A 60 9.12 13.07 -18.09
CA VAL A 60 9.81 14.07 -18.91
C VAL A 60 9.74 15.39 -18.16
N ILE A 61 10.90 15.93 -17.79
CA ILE A 61 11.00 17.20 -17.08
C ILE A 61 11.00 18.31 -18.13
N THR A 62 10.05 19.24 -18.06
CA THR A 62 10.07 20.45 -18.89
C THR A 62 11.13 21.40 -18.33
N SER A 63 12.08 21.87 -19.17
CA SER A 63 13.21 22.74 -18.80
C SER A 63 12.75 24.05 -18.15
N GLY A 64 12.63 24.01 -16.84
CA GLY A 64 12.25 25.15 -16.00
C GLY A 64 12.36 24.76 -14.53
N LEU A 65 13.47 24.12 -14.13
CA LEU A 65 13.74 23.85 -12.72
C LEU A 65 14.00 25.19 -12.02
N THR A 66 12.94 25.81 -11.52
CA THR A 66 13.06 26.91 -10.58
C THR A 66 13.83 26.42 -9.36
N SER A 67 14.86 27.15 -8.92
CA SER A 67 15.64 26.82 -7.71
C SER A 67 14.80 26.81 -6.42
N TYR A 68 13.54 27.22 -6.49
CA TYR A 68 12.58 27.11 -5.41
C TYR A 68 12.18 25.65 -5.21
N LYS A 69 12.43 25.15 -3.99
CA LYS A 69 11.96 23.83 -3.52
C LYS A 69 10.44 23.72 -3.44
N LYS A 70 9.72 24.85 -3.56
CA LYS A 70 8.26 24.91 -3.61
C LYS A 70 7.77 24.69 -5.04
N GLY A 71 7.05 23.59 -5.25
CA GLY A 71 6.43 23.24 -6.52
C GLY A 71 6.55 21.75 -6.82
N LYS A 72 5.66 21.22 -7.65
CA LYS A 72 5.64 19.80 -8.06
C LYS A 72 6.72 19.52 -9.11
N GLN A 73 7.98 19.71 -8.75
CA GLN A 73 9.11 19.31 -9.56
C GLN A 73 9.36 17.80 -9.48
N PHE A 74 10.23 17.31 -10.35
CA PHE A 74 10.68 15.92 -10.36
C PHE A 74 11.41 15.57 -9.06
N GLY A 75 10.97 14.49 -8.39
CA GLY A 75 11.55 14.00 -7.14
C GLY A 75 10.51 13.50 -6.14
N PHE A 76 10.95 13.25 -4.90
CA PHE A 76 10.11 12.94 -3.75
C PHE A 76 9.34 14.19 -3.32
N TYR A 77 8.01 14.11 -3.27
CA TYR A 77 7.16 15.22 -2.83
C TYR A 77 6.69 15.02 -1.39
N CYS A 78 6.72 16.10 -0.61
CA CYS A 78 6.13 16.17 0.72
C CYS A 78 4.92 17.12 0.68
N ASP A 79 3.71 16.58 0.82
CA ASP A 79 2.45 17.35 0.80
C ASP A 79 2.31 18.27 2.02
N LEU A 80 2.95 17.94 3.15
CA LEU A 80 2.84 18.73 4.38
C LEU A 80 3.69 20.00 4.33
N CYS A 81 4.82 19.94 3.62
CA CYS A 81 5.76 21.04 3.54
C CYS A 81 5.73 21.79 2.20
N ASP A 82 5.05 21.23 1.20
CA ASP A 82 5.08 21.63 -0.21
C ASP A 82 6.51 21.72 -0.77
N MET A 83 7.35 20.74 -0.42
CA MET A 83 8.75 20.69 -0.82
C MET A 83 9.04 19.43 -1.64
N THR A 84 9.78 19.60 -2.73
CA THR A 84 10.35 18.47 -3.50
C THR A 84 11.81 18.23 -3.17
N PHE A 85 12.19 16.97 -3.08
CA PHE A 85 13.56 16.50 -2.86
C PHE A 85 14.01 15.60 -4.01
N LYS A 86 15.27 15.75 -4.44
CA LYS A 86 15.82 14.97 -5.55
C LYS A 86 16.35 13.62 -5.10
N ASP A 87 16.91 13.57 -3.89
CA ASP A 87 17.53 12.39 -3.30
C ASP A 87 16.67 11.78 -2.18
N THR A 88 16.75 10.46 -2.02
CA THR A 88 16.04 9.71 -0.97
C THR A 88 16.52 10.07 0.42
N LEU A 89 17.84 10.21 0.62
CA LEU A 89 18.42 10.56 1.92
C LEU A 89 17.96 11.95 2.38
N GLN A 90 17.94 12.91 1.46
CA GLN A 90 17.45 14.26 1.75
C GLN A 90 15.96 14.27 2.10
N TYR A 91 15.18 13.38 1.49
CA TYR A 91 13.76 13.22 1.80
C TYR A 91 13.55 12.61 3.19
N ILE A 92 14.31 11.56 3.54
CA ILE A 92 14.23 10.92 4.86
C ILE A 92 14.68 11.89 5.96
N ASP A 93 15.78 12.61 5.76
CA ASP A 93 16.25 13.65 6.69
C ASP A 93 15.20 14.76 6.85
N HIS A 94 14.53 15.15 5.77
CA HIS A 94 13.41 16.08 5.87
C HIS A 94 12.25 15.54 6.72
N LEU A 95 11.87 14.26 6.54
CA LEU A 95 10.79 13.63 7.31
C LEU A 95 11.13 13.52 8.81
N SER A 96 12.40 13.26 9.15
CA SER A 96 12.87 13.18 10.54
C SER A 96 13.13 14.55 11.17
N HIS A 97 13.24 15.62 10.36
CA HIS A 97 13.56 16.95 10.87
C HIS A 97 12.39 17.57 11.67
N LYS A 98 12.72 18.26 12.77
CA LYS A 98 11.74 18.92 13.66
C LYS A 98 10.79 19.89 12.94
N ILE A 99 11.26 20.55 11.89
CA ILE A 99 10.44 21.46 11.06
C ILE A 99 9.27 20.70 10.41
N HIS A 100 9.50 19.47 9.94
CA HIS A 100 8.44 18.64 9.38
C HIS A 100 7.46 18.21 10.47
N GLN A 101 7.96 17.81 11.63
CA GLN A 101 7.14 17.48 12.80
C GLN A 101 6.24 18.64 13.24
N ILE A 102 6.77 19.86 13.36
CA ILE A 102 5.98 21.04 13.76
C ILE A 102 4.87 21.33 12.74
N LYS A 103 5.15 21.17 11.44
CA LYS A 103 4.12 21.34 10.41
C LYS A 103 3.06 20.25 10.47
N PHE A 104 3.46 19.00 10.70
CA PHE A 104 2.53 17.89 10.92
C PHE A 104 1.61 18.20 12.12
N GLU A 105 2.18 18.63 13.23
CA GLU A 105 1.44 19.04 14.43
C GLU A 105 0.49 20.22 14.15
N GLN A 106 0.89 21.20 13.35
CA GLN A 106 0.02 22.32 12.96
C GLN A 106 -1.17 21.89 12.09
N ILE A 107 -1.00 20.84 11.28
CA ILE A 107 -2.04 20.35 10.36
C ILE A 107 -3.01 19.40 11.09
N PHE A 108 -2.48 18.50 11.92
CA PHE A 108 -3.26 17.43 12.57
C PHE A 108 -3.64 17.75 14.03
N ASN A 109 -3.05 18.78 14.64
CA ASN A 109 -3.17 19.15 16.06
C ASN A 109 -2.78 18.02 17.05
N GLU A 110 -2.03 17.02 16.58
CA GLU A 110 -1.53 15.89 17.38
C GLU A 110 -0.03 15.71 17.14
N PRO A 111 0.75 15.35 18.18
CA PRO A 111 2.16 15.04 18.01
C PRO A 111 2.35 13.75 17.22
N LEU A 112 3.34 13.75 16.32
CA LEU A 112 3.72 12.55 15.56
C LEU A 112 4.19 11.42 16.48
N ILE A 113 4.82 11.78 17.60
CA ILE A 113 5.26 10.86 18.65
C ILE A 113 4.28 11.00 19.81
N LEU A 114 3.42 10.00 19.99
CA LEU A 114 2.44 9.96 21.07
C LEU A 114 3.07 9.48 22.39
N ASP A 115 3.94 8.46 22.31
CA ASP A 115 4.60 7.90 23.48
C ASP A 115 6.01 8.46 23.61
N GLN A 116 6.19 9.37 24.58
CA GLN A 116 7.47 9.93 24.96
C GLN A 116 8.08 9.21 26.17
N ARG A 117 7.45 8.14 26.67
CA ARG A 117 7.98 7.37 27.80
C ARG A 117 9.29 6.70 27.41
N ASP A 118 10.19 6.60 28.39
CA ASP A 118 11.39 5.79 28.23
C ASP A 118 11.00 4.31 28.12
N ASN A 119 11.68 3.56 27.26
CA ASN A 119 11.39 2.13 27.01
C ASN A 119 11.41 1.27 28.30
N GLU A 120 12.11 1.73 29.34
CA GLU A 120 12.21 1.04 30.64
C GLU A 120 10.96 1.19 31.52
N GLN A 121 10.06 2.12 31.19
CA GLN A 121 8.83 2.39 31.95
C GLN A 121 7.61 1.64 31.39
N LEU A 122 7.81 0.82 30.34
CA LEU A 122 6.71 0.07 29.72
C LEU A 122 6.37 -1.17 30.56
N PRO A 123 5.15 -1.29 31.12
CA PRO A 123 4.78 -2.48 31.87
C PRO A 123 4.71 -3.71 30.94
N LEU A 124 5.13 -4.86 31.45
CA LEU A 124 5.16 -6.12 30.69
C LEU A 124 3.79 -6.52 30.12
N ASP A 125 2.72 -6.10 30.79
CA ASP A 125 1.35 -6.34 30.34
C ASP A 125 1.02 -5.60 29.04
N GLU A 126 1.44 -4.34 28.90
CA GLU A 126 1.29 -3.57 27.66
C GLU A 126 2.08 -4.22 26.53
N PHE A 127 3.35 -4.55 26.79
CA PHE A 127 4.20 -5.24 25.83
C PHE A 127 3.58 -6.56 25.34
N SER A 128 3.07 -7.39 26.26
CA SER A 128 2.46 -8.68 25.90
C SER A 128 1.21 -8.52 25.02
N ARG A 129 0.40 -7.48 25.27
CA ARG A 129 -0.81 -7.18 24.49
C ARG A 129 -0.45 -6.69 23.10
N GLU A 130 0.49 -5.76 23.00
CA GLU A 130 0.96 -5.24 21.73
C GLU A 130 1.60 -6.34 20.90
N TYR A 131 2.48 -7.15 21.48
CA TYR A 131 3.11 -8.29 20.81
C TYR A 131 2.07 -9.26 20.25
N LYS A 132 1.04 -9.63 21.03
CA LYS A 132 -0.09 -10.46 20.53
C LYS A 132 -0.81 -9.80 19.36
N SER A 133 -1.04 -8.49 19.41
CA SER A 133 -1.66 -7.74 18.31
C SER A 133 -0.79 -7.74 17.04
N PHE A 134 0.53 -7.65 17.18
CA PHE A 134 1.46 -7.72 16.05
C PHE A 134 1.49 -9.12 15.43
N VAL A 135 1.58 -10.16 16.25
CA VAL A 135 1.58 -11.56 15.78
C VAL A 135 0.27 -11.89 15.05
N THR A 136 -0.88 -11.48 15.59
CA THR A 136 -2.18 -11.69 14.94
C THR A 136 -2.29 -10.96 13.60
N LYS A 137 -1.83 -9.70 13.51
CA LYS A 137 -1.74 -8.96 12.23
C LYS A 137 -0.85 -9.68 11.22
N PHE A 138 0.34 -10.10 11.62
CA PHE A 138 1.28 -10.83 10.76
C PHE A 138 0.70 -12.16 10.26
N ILE A 139 0.03 -12.92 11.13
CA ILE A 139 -0.65 -14.15 10.73
C ILE A 139 -1.77 -13.83 9.75
N ASN A 140 -2.58 -12.81 9.98
CA ASN A 140 -3.68 -12.43 9.08
C ASN A 140 -3.17 -12.02 7.69
N GLU A 141 -2.11 -11.23 7.62
CA GLU A 141 -1.48 -10.84 6.36
C GLU A 141 -0.96 -12.08 5.60
N ASN A 142 -0.20 -12.95 6.27
CA ASN A 142 0.42 -14.13 5.63
C ASN A 142 -0.54 -15.29 5.34
N THR A 143 -1.61 -15.45 6.12
CA THR A 143 -2.64 -16.47 5.87
C THR A 143 -3.55 -16.05 4.72
N SER A 144 -3.86 -14.76 4.57
CA SER A 144 -4.63 -14.23 3.44
C SER A 144 -3.94 -14.47 2.10
N PHE A 145 -2.60 -14.41 2.04
CA PHE A 145 -1.85 -14.79 0.83
C PHE A 145 -1.96 -16.28 0.46
N LYS A 146 -2.22 -17.17 1.43
CA LYS A 146 -2.41 -18.61 1.18
C LYS A 146 -3.83 -18.95 0.71
N THR A 147 -4.85 -18.21 1.14
CA THR A 147 -6.24 -18.42 0.72
C THR A 147 -6.54 -17.80 -0.64
N ALA A 148 -5.96 -16.64 -0.97
CA ALA A 148 -6.12 -16.00 -2.28
C ALA A 148 -5.51 -16.82 -3.45
N ASN A 149 -4.46 -17.60 -3.19
CA ASN A 149 -3.86 -18.50 -4.18
C ASN A 149 -4.54 -19.88 -4.27
N LYS A 150 -5.42 -20.22 -3.33
CA LYS A 150 -6.30 -21.40 -3.44
C LYS A 150 -7.59 -21.00 -4.15
N LYS A 151 -7.51 -20.80 -5.47
CA LYS A 151 -8.72 -20.76 -6.31
C LYS A 151 -9.60 -21.98 -5.97
N PRO A 152 -10.92 -21.82 -5.79
CA PRO A 152 -11.79 -22.96 -5.52
C PRO A 152 -11.69 -23.91 -6.71
N ARG A 153 -11.12 -25.10 -6.51
CA ARG A 153 -11.24 -26.19 -7.47
C ARG A 153 -12.74 -26.39 -7.68
N LYS A 154 -13.24 -26.08 -8.87
CA LYS A 154 -14.63 -26.32 -9.26
C LYS A 154 -14.94 -27.77 -8.89
N ARG A 155 -15.78 -27.98 -7.88
CA ARG A 155 -16.36 -29.28 -7.59
C ARG A 155 -17.15 -29.66 -8.83
N ILE A 156 -16.62 -30.60 -9.61
CA ILE A 156 -17.38 -31.30 -10.64
C ILE A 156 -18.49 -32.01 -9.85
N LYS A 157 -19.73 -31.55 -10.03
CA LYS A 157 -20.90 -32.25 -9.53
C LYS A 157 -21.04 -33.49 -10.41
N ILE A 158 -20.64 -34.64 -9.89
CA ILE A 158 -21.04 -35.92 -10.44
C ILE A 158 -22.50 -36.08 -10.03
N ASN A 159 -23.39 -36.13 -11.01
CA ASN A 159 -24.81 -36.31 -10.78
C ASN A 159 -25.03 -37.73 -10.25
N GLU A 160 -25.53 -37.83 -9.02
CA GLU A 160 -26.06 -39.04 -8.40
C GLU A 160 -27.47 -39.30 -8.96
N GLU A 161 -27.59 -39.85 -10.16
CA GLU A 161 -28.85 -40.48 -10.60
C GLU A 161 -28.54 -41.75 -11.41
N ASN A 162 -28.85 -42.90 -10.78
CA ASN A 162 -29.14 -44.25 -11.29
C ASN A 162 -28.46 -45.32 -10.41
N THR A 163 -28.92 -45.50 -9.17
CA THR A 163 -29.89 -46.54 -8.74
C THR A 163 -29.60 -47.96 -9.25
N THR A 164 -28.97 -48.74 -8.37
CA THR A 164 -29.40 -50.07 -7.92
C THR A 164 -29.81 -51.12 -8.96
N ALA A 165 -28.94 -52.13 -9.15
CA ALA A 165 -29.35 -53.50 -9.39
C ALA A 165 -28.42 -54.45 -8.61
N ASN A 166 -29.01 -55.24 -7.70
CA ASN A 166 -28.37 -56.31 -6.93
C ASN A 166 -27.68 -57.33 -7.85
N PHE A 167 -26.63 -58.02 -7.38
CA PHE A 167 -26.59 -59.49 -7.21
C PHE A 167 -25.25 -59.95 -6.57
N ASN A 168 -25.33 -61.10 -5.90
CA ASN A 168 -24.43 -61.74 -4.93
C ASN A 168 -22.95 -61.96 -5.30
N ASP A 169 -22.20 -62.24 -4.22
CA ASP A 169 -20.92 -62.97 -4.12
C ASP A 169 -20.65 -64.01 -5.22
N GLY A 170 -19.42 -64.01 -5.74
CA GLY A 170 -18.87 -65.05 -6.58
C GLY A 170 -17.41 -64.78 -6.95
N ASP A 171 -16.53 -65.59 -6.39
CA ASP A 171 -15.10 -65.73 -6.70
C ASP A 171 -14.87 -65.90 -8.22
N GLY A 172 -13.84 -65.24 -8.78
CA GLY A 172 -13.55 -65.33 -10.21
C GLY A 172 -12.43 -64.40 -10.68
N ASP A 173 -11.25 -64.98 -10.88
CA ASP A 173 -10.12 -64.42 -11.62
C ASP A 173 -10.54 -63.72 -12.92
N GLY A 174 -10.09 -62.47 -13.11
CA GLY A 174 -10.19 -61.75 -14.38
C GLY A 174 -10.07 -60.24 -14.24
N ASP A 175 -9.23 -59.64 -15.08
CA ASP A 175 -9.20 -58.22 -15.44
C ASP A 175 -8.33 -57.26 -14.61
N GLY A 176 -7.01 -57.47 -14.69
CA GLY A 176 -6.02 -56.43 -14.43
C GLY A 176 -6.06 -55.24 -15.40
N ASP A 177 -6.80 -55.34 -16.51
CA ASP A 177 -6.92 -54.29 -17.54
C ASP A 177 -7.93 -53.18 -17.16
N ASP A 178 -8.98 -53.52 -16.41
CA ASP A 178 -9.98 -52.53 -15.98
C ASP A 178 -9.52 -51.73 -14.75
N ILE A 179 -8.78 -52.39 -13.84
CA ILE A 179 -8.16 -51.73 -12.68
C ILE A 179 -6.97 -50.85 -13.11
N SER A 180 -6.27 -51.18 -14.19
CA SER A 180 -5.19 -50.34 -14.72
C SER A 180 -5.71 -49.12 -15.48
N ASN A 181 -6.88 -49.21 -16.13
CA ASN A 181 -7.57 -48.07 -16.73
C ASN A 181 -8.21 -47.13 -15.69
N ILE A 182 -8.71 -47.64 -14.56
CA ILE A 182 -9.22 -46.78 -13.48
C ILE A 182 -8.11 -46.04 -12.73
N MET A 183 -6.90 -46.61 -12.70
CA MET A 183 -5.71 -46.02 -12.06
C MET A 183 -4.79 -45.27 -13.03
N GLY A 184 -5.12 -45.19 -14.32
CA GLY A 184 -4.37 -44.41 -15.32
C GLY A 184 -2.99 -44.97 -15.69
N PHE A 185 -2.74 -46.27 -15.49
CA PHE A 185 -1.49 -46.95 -15.84
C PHE A 185 -1.60 -47.72 -17.18
N GLY A 186 -2.21 -47.10 -18.19
CA GLY A 186 -2.28 -47.64 -19.54
C GLY A 186 -1.26 -47.00 -20.47
N SER A 187 -0.20 -47.75 -20.85
CA SER A 187 0.73 -47.46 -21.95
C SER A 187 1.96 -46.58 -21.66
N PHE A 188 3.01 -47.19 -21.10
CA PHE A 188 4.40 -46.75 -21.33
C PHE A 188 4.91 -47.44 -22.60
N GLY A 189 5.24 -46.63 -23.61
CA GLY A 189 5.39 -47.07 -25.00
C GLY A 189 6.45 -48.16 -25.26
N THR A 190 6.04 -49.18 -26.01
CA THR A 190 6.94 -50.14 -26.67
C THR A 190 6.96 -49.86 -28.18
N THR A 191 8.01 -49.22 -28.68
CA THR A 191 8.31 -49.20 -30.12
C THR A 191 9.38 -50.25 -30.42
N LYS A 192 8.99 -51.38 -31.01
CA LYS A 192 9.90 -52.21 -31.82
C LYS A 192 9.12 -52.77 -33.01
N LYS A 193 9.27 -52.12 -34.18
CA LYS A 193 8.82 -52.65 -35.47
C LYS A 193 9.73 -53.82 -35.83
N ALA A 194 9.14 -54.99 -36.04
CA ALA A 194 9.75 -56.12 -36.71
C ALA A 194 9.28 -56.11 -38.18
N ALA A 195 10.21 -55.83 -39.09
CA ALA A 195 10.29 -56.29 -40.47
C ALA A 195 11.64 -55.81 -41.02
#